data_AF-A0A1C5PHP0-F1
#
_entry.id   AF-A0A1C5PHP0-F1
#
_cell.length_a   1.000
_cell.length_b   1.000
_cell.length_c   1.000
_cell.angle_alpha   90.00
_cell.angle_beta   90.00
_cell.angle_gamma   90.00
#
_symmetry.space_group_name_H-M   'P 1'
#
loop_
_entity.id
_entity.type
_entity.pdbx_description
1 polymer ?
#
loop_
_entity_poly.entity_id
_entity_poly.type
_entity_poly.pdbx_seq_one_letter_code
_entity_poly.pdbx_strand_id
1 'polypeptide(L)'
;MKFEEALKAMKSGIPVKLPPWAGYWWWDEESQTILMYTKDGGCLDIRETQNVEYTLRNIFSDEWIYANGQNCPILGGEATFSFGEAIKYLKRGMKVARKGWNGKKQYIQLATGISYRSTDDEIVNCEHDAIGNKAVAFVGTSGVQMGWLASQADMLAEDWIFAE
;
A
#
# COMPACT_ATOMS: atom_id res chain seq x y z
N MET A 1 -1.62 -5.45 13.74
CA MET A 1 -1.24 -5.52 15.18
C MET A 1 -0.41 -4.29 15.52
N LYS A 2 -0.47 -3.80 16.76
CA LYS A 2 0.33 -2.64 17.17
C LYS A 2 1.81 -3.02 17.24
N PHE A 3 2.70 -2.04 17.09
CA PHE A 3 4.13 -2.34 17.12
C PHE A 3 4.62 -2.95 18.43
N GLU A 4 4.00 -2.67 19.58
CA GLU A 4 4.36 -3.36 20.83
C GLU A 4 4.16 -4.88 20.73
N GLU A 5 3.08 -5.32 20.10
CA GLU A 5 2.77 -6.73 19.85
C GLU A 5 3.75 -7.30 18.81
N ALA A 6 4.05 -6.54 17.77
CA ALA A 6 5.04 -6.90 16.76
C ALA A 6 6.44 -7.08 17.36
N LEU A 7 6.85 -6.21 18.28
CA LEU A 7 8.14 -6.29 18.98
C LEU A 7 8.21 -7.51 19.91
N LYS A 8 7.12 -7.84 20.61
CA LYS A 8 7.02 -9.08 21.40
C LYS A 8 7.14 -10.31 20.50
N ALA A 9 6.48 -10.30 19.34
CA ALA A 9 6.57 -11.39 18.36
C ALA A 9 8.00 -11.55 17.83
N MET A 10 8.66 -10.46 17.44
CA MET A 10 10.06 -10.46 16.99
C MET A 10 10.98 -11.07 18.05
N LYS A 11 10.89 -10.63 19.30
CA LYS A 11 11.64 -11.20 20.44
C LYS A 11 11.33 -12.67 20.74
N SER A 12 10.20 -13.18 20.25
CA SER A 12 9.83 -14.59 20.34
C SER A 12 10.28 -15.40 19.12
N GLY A 13 11.09 -14.82 18.24
CA GLY A 13 11.59 -15.45 17.02
C GLY A 13 10.55 -15.51 15.89
N ILE A 14 9.57 -14.59 15.86
CA ILE A 14 8.58 -14.50 14.78
C ILE A 14 8.83 -13.23 13.96
N PRO A 15 9.14 -13.34 12.65
CA PRO A 15 9.36 -12.17 11.82
C PRO A 15 8.02 -11.44 11.57
N VAL A 16 8.07 -10.13 11.43
CA VAL A 16 6.89 -9.28 11.24
C VAL A 16 7.09 -8.31 10.08
N LYS A 17 6.02 -7.85 9.45
CA LYS A 17 6.08 -6.87 8.36
C LYS A 17 4.83 -5.99 8.35
N LEU A 18 4.91 -4.88 7.61
CA LEU A 18 3.73 -4.18 7.15
C LEU A 18 3.22 -4.88 5.86
N PRO A 19 1.89 -4.98 5.63
CA PRO A 19 1.31 -5.73 4.51
C PRO A 19 1.95 -5.45 3.13
N PRO A 20 2.16 -4.20 2.69
CA PRO A 20 2.81 -3.90 1.40
C PRO A 20 4.28 -4.31 1.28
N TRP A 21 4.98 -4.61 2.38
CA TRP A 21 6.43 -4.73 2.35
C TRP A 21 6.90 -6.04 1.76
N ALA A 22 7.90 -5.98 0.88
CA ALA A 22 8.49 -7.20 0.35
C ALA A 22 9.36 -7.95 1.38
N GLY A 23 9.93 -7.20 2.34
CA GLY A 23 10.77 -7.72 3.41
C GLY A 23 10.07 -7.82 4.77
N TYR A 24 10.85 -8.05 5.83
CA TYR A 24 10.37 -8.21 7.20
C TYR A 24 11.36 -7.67 8.24
N TRP A 25 10.89 -7.48 9.46
CA TRP A 25 11.65 -7.09 10.63
C TRP A 25 11.82 -8.27 11.57
N TRP A 26 12.98 -8.35 12.20
CA TRP A 26 13.41 -9.43 13.07
C TRP A 26 14.17 -8.88 14.28
N TRP A 27 14.03 -9.51 15.44
CA TRP A 27 14.83 -9.18 16.62
C TRP A 27 16.08 -10.03 16.66
N ASP A 28 17.25 -9.40 16.65
CA ASP A 28 18.52 -10.08 16.79
C ASP A 28 18.98 -10.10 18.25
N GLU A 29 19.12 -11.30 18.81
CA GLU A 29 19.51 -11.49 20.20
C GLU A 29 20.99 -11.20 20.45
N GLU A 30 21.87 -11.37 19.46
CA GLU A 30 23.30 -11.11 19.63
C GLU A 30 23.57 -9.61 19.78
N SER A 31 23.02 -8.80 18.88
CA SER A 31 23.23 -7.34 18.86
C SER A 31 22.16 -6.54 19.61
N GLN A 32 21.13 -7.21 20.15
CA GLN A 32 20.01 -6.62 20.90
C GLN A 32 19.32 -5.48 20.13
N THR A 33 19.08 -5.70 18.83
CA THR A 33 18.49 -4.69 17.92
C THR A 33 17.44 -5.32 17.00
N ILE A 34 16.77 -4.47 16.22
CA ILE A 34 15.89 -4.91 15.13
C ILE A 34 16.70 -4.90 13.84
N LEU A 35 16.73 -6.03 13.16
CA LEU A 35 17.23 -6.17 11.79
C LEU A 35 16.05 -6.06 10.82
N MET A 36 16.21 -5.23 9.80
CA MET A 36 15.25 -5.01 8.73
C MET A 36 15.75 -5.67 7.46
N TYR A 37 15.14 -6.78 7.08
CA TYR A 37 15.38 -7.42 5.79
C TYR A 37 14.61 -6.67 4.71
N THR A 38 15.31 -6.23 3.68
CA THR A 38 14.78 -5.35 2.64
C THR A 38 14.32 -6.15 1.42
N LYS A 39 13.57 -5.50 0.53
CA LYS A 39 12.97 -6.15 -0.66
C LYS A 39 13.99 -6.76 -1.64
N ASP A 40 15.22 -6.26 -1.59
CA ASP A 40 16.37 -6.64 -2.41
C ASP A 40 17.26 -7.71 -1.73
N GLY A 41 16.83 -8.27 -0.60
CA GLY A 41 17.57 -9.28 0.14
C GLY A 41 18.69 -8.72 1.03
N GLY A 42 18.79 -7.38 1.14
CA GLY A 42 19.66 -6.73 2.09
C GLY A 42 19.17 -6.88 3.54
N CYS A 43 20.05 -6.58 4.48
CA CYS A 43 19.76 -6.56 5.91
C CYS A 43 20.33 -5.27 6.49
N LEU A 44 19.49 -4.48 7.16
CA LEU A 44 19.85 -3.20 7.76
C LEU A 44 19.51 -3.22 9.25
N ASP A 45 20.46 -2.85 10.10
CA ASP A 45 20.15 -2.57 11.50
C ASP A 45 19.27 -1.31 11.59
N ILE A 46 18.18 -1.35 12.37
CA ILE A 46 17.30 -0.20 12.56
C ILE A 46 18.03 1.07 13.03
N ARG A 47 19.14 0.91 13.75
CA ARG A 47 20.01 2.01 14.21
C ARG A 47 20.71 2.74 13.07
N GLU A 48 20.86 2.08 11.92
CA GLU A 48 21.51 2.61 10.72
C GLU A 48 20.51 3.19 9.71
N THR A 49 19.23 3.33 10.08
CA THR A 49 18.22 3.91 9.18
C THR A 49 18.61 5.32 8.71
N GLN A 50 18.58 5.51 7.40
CA GLN A 50 18.84 6.83 6.78
C GLN A 50 17.56 7.69 6.72
N ASN A 51 16.39 7.11 6.97
CA ASN A 51 15.11 7.81 6.97
C ASN A 51 14.36 7.57 8.29
N VAL A 52 14.77 8.31 9.32
CA VAL A 52 14.24 8.21 10.69
C VAL A 52 12.73 8.46 10.73
N GLU A 53 12.24 9.48 10.02
CA GLU A 53 10.80 9.80 10.00
C GLU A 53 9.99 8.62 9.45
N TYR A 54 10.43 8.04 8.32
CA TYR A 54 9.78 6.87 7.74
C TYR A 54 9.79 5.69 8.72
N THR A 55 10.93 5.38 9.33
CA THR A 55 11.04 4.29 10.32
C THR A 55 10.09 4.50 11.51
N LEU A 56 10.05 5.71 12.07
CA LEU A 56 9.14 6.03 13.18
C LEU A 56 7.67 5.93 12.78
N ARG A 57 7.30 6.38 11.58
CA ARG A 57 5.93 6.25 11.07
C ARG A 57 5.49 4.78 10.95
N ASN A 58 6.40 3.88 10.60
CA ASN A 58 6.11 2.45 10.57
C ASN A 58 5.98 1.88 11.99
N ILE A 59 6.84 2.29 12.92
CA ILE A 59 6.72 1.93 14.35
C ILE A 59 5.37 2.39 14.92
N PHE A 60 4.84 3.54 14.50
CA PHE A 60 3.52 4.00 14.95
C PHE A 60 2.34 3.33 14.24
N SER A 61 2.59 2.45 13.27
CA SER A 61 1.53 1.70 12.60
C SER A 61 0.91 0.65 13.52
N ASP A 62 -0.38 0.43 13.34
CA ASP A 62 -1.19 -0.65 13.93
C ASP A 62 -1.48 -1.78 12.94
N GLU A 63 -0.84 -1.75 11.76
CA GLU A 63 -1.09 -2.65 10.63
C GLU A 63 -0.07 -3.80 10.55
N TRP A 64 0.79 -3.99 11.56
CA TRP A 64 1.79 -5.06 11.52
C TRP A 64 1.15 -6.45 11.46
N ILE A 65 1.76 -7.34 10.68
CA ILE A 65 1.37 -8.74 10.52
C ILE A 65 2.60 -9.65 10.65
N TYR A 66 2.39 -10.93 10.93
CA TYR A 66 3.47 -11.91 10.87
C TYR A 66 3.93 -12.09 9.43
N ALA A 67 5.24 -12.14 9.21
CA ALA A 67 5.81 -12.48 7.91
C ALA A 67 5.91 -13.99 7.76
N ASN A 68 5.56 -14.51 6.58
CA ASN A 68 5.70 -15.93 6.25
C ASN A 68 5.87 -16.13 4.74
N GLY A 69 6.08 -17.38 4.31
CA GLY A 69 6.27 -17.72 2.90
C GLY A 69 5.07 -17.50 1.98
N GLN A 70 3.90 -17.08 2.50
CA GLN A 70 2.74 -16.72 1.69
C GLN A 70 2.64 -15.22 1.45
N ASN A 71 2.94 -14.41 2.47
CA ASN A 71 2.71 -12.96 2.41
C ASN A 71 3.99 -12.12 2.25
N CYS A 72 5.17 -12.73 2.29
CA CYS A 72 6.44 -12.01 2.27
C CYS A 72 7.26 -12.41 1.03
N PRO A 73 7.40 -11.53 0.03
CA PRO A 73 8.16 -11.76 -1.19
C PRO A 73 9.57 -12.32 -1.02
N ILE A 74 10.36 -11.81 -0.07
CA ILE A 74 11.71 -12.36 0.15
C ILE A 74 11.71 -13.78 0.73
N LEU A 75 10.56 -14.25 1.22
CA LEU A 75 10.32 -15.63 1.67
C LEU A 75 9.57 -16.47 0.61
N GLY A 76 9.42 -15.95 -0.61
CA GLY A 76 8.73 -16.63 -1.73
C GLY A 76 7.23 -16.36 -1.84
N GLY A 77 6.67 -15.50 -0.97
CA GLY A 77 5.26 -15.12 -0.98
C GLY A 77 4.95 -13.90 -1.86
N GLU A 78 3.80 -13.29 -1.63
CA GLU A 78 3.39 -12.06 -2.31
C GLU A 78 2.88 -11.02 -1.30
N ALA A 79 3.33 -9.77 -1.45
CA ALA A 79 2.86 -8.69 -0.62
C ALA A 79 1.52 -8.18 -1.17
N THR A 80 0.46 -8.39 -0.39
CA THR A 80 -0.87 -7.85 -0.64
C THR A 80 -1.31 -7.00 0.54
N PHE A 81 -2.33 -6.17 0.34
CA PHE A 81 -2.87 -5.30 1.36
C PHE A 81 -4.39 -5.14 1.21
N SER A 82 -5.02 -4.58 2.25
CA SER A 82 -6.45 -4.31 2.30
C SER A 82 -6.86 -3.15 1.40
N PHE A 83 -8.16 -3.02 1.12
CA PHE A 83 -8.68 -1.81 0.44
C PHE A 83 -8.40 -0.53 1.24
N GLY A 84 -8.46 -0.58 2.58
CA GLY A 84 -8.17 0.57 3.43
C GLY A 84 -6.75 1.10 3.21
N GLU A 85 -5.79 0.19 3.09
CA GLU A 85 -4.40 0.50 2.73
C GLU A 85 -4.28 1.01 1.29
N ALA A 86 -5.00 0.38 0.35
CA ALA A 86 -5.07 0.83 -1.04
C ALA A 86 -5.49 2.31 -1.14
N ILE A 87 -6.51 2.74 -0.38
CA ILE A 87 -6.92 4.16 -0.31
C ILE A 87 -5.82 5.05 0.29
N LYS A 88 -5.11 4.61 1.34
CA LYS A 88 -3.97 5.36 1.91
C LYS A 88 -2.90 5.60 0.85
N TYR A 89 -2.63 4.61 0.00
CA TYR A 89 -1.64 4.68 -1.06
C TYR A 89 -2.08 5.53 -2.26
N LEU A 90 -3.36 5.44 -2.65
CA LEU A 90 -3.93 6.36 -3.65
C LEU A 90 -3.80 7.82 -3.23
N LYS A 91 -4.08 8.15 -1.97
CA LYS A 91 -3.92 9.51 -1.42
C LYS A 91 -2.46 10.00 -1.45
N ARG A 92 -1.50 9.09 -1.53
CA ARG A 92 -0.05 9.38 -1.69
C ARG A 92 0.38 9.40 -3.16
N GLY A 93 -0.54 9.27 -4.11
CA GLY A 93 -0.28 9.29 -5.55
C GLY A 93 0.20 7.95 -6.12
N MET A 94 0.18 6.87 -5.34
CA MET A 94 0.53 5.54 -5.85
C MET A 94 -0.65 4.93 -6.61
N LYS A 95 -0.35 4.11 -7.62
CA LYS A 95 -1.33 3.31 -8.33
C LYS A 95 -1.48 1.97 -7.64
N VAL A 96 -2.71 1.46 -7.57
CA VAL A 96 -3.01 0.17 -6.94
C VAL A 96 -4.00 -0.62 -7.79
N ALA A 97 -3.97 -1.93 -7.68
CA ALA A 97 -4.83 -2.83 -8.43
C ALA A 97 -5.22 -4.03 -7.56
N ARG A 98 -6.26 -4.75 -7.97
CA ARG A 98 -6.55 -6.09 -7.45
C ARG A 98 -5.73 -7.11 -8.21
N LYS A 99 -5.18 -8.10 -7.51
CA LYS A 99 -4.50 -9.24 -8.15
C LYS A 99 -5.42 -9.98 -9.12
N GLY A 100 -6.69 -10.13 -8.78
CA GLY A 100 -7.69 -10.84 -9.58
C GLY A 100 -8.33 -10.06 -10.73
N TRP A 101 -7.92 -8.81 -11.04
CA TRP A 101 -8.54 -8.06 -12.13
C TRP A 101 -8.23 -8.65 -13.51
N ASN A 102 -9.28 -8.80 -14.32
CA ASN A 102 -9.21 -9.38 -15.65
C ASN A 102 -8.72 -8.36 -16.68
N GLY A 103 -7.42 -8.08 -16.68
CA GLY A 103 -6.74 -7.34 -17.73
C GLY A 103 -5.31 -6.97 -17.34
N LYS A 104 -4.36 -7.13 -18.28
CA LYS A 104 -3.00 -6.65 -18.06
C LYS A 104 -3.02 -5.14 -17.86
N LYS A 105 -2.32 -4.64 -16.83
CA LYS A 105 -2.14 -3.20 -16.53
C LYS A 105 -3.42 -2.45 -16.16
N GLN A 106 -4.43 -3.13 -15.61
CA GLN A 106 -5.56 -2.45 -14.97
C GLN A 106 -5.16 -1.94 -13.59
N TYR A 107 -5.51 -0.70 -13.26
CA TYR A 107 -5.23 -0.11 -11.95
C TYR A 107 -6.19 1.04 -11.67
N ILE A 108 -6.27 1.44 -10.40
CA ILE A 108 -6.86 2.71 -9.99
C ILE A 108 -5.77 3.69 -9.57
N GLN A 109 -6.03 4.97 -9.79
CA GLN A 109 -5.18 6.07 -9.38
C GLN A 109 -6.01 7.26 -8.92
N LEU A 110 -5.43 8.15 -8.11
CA LEU A 110 -6.05 9.41 -7.75
C LEU A 110 -5.78 10.45 -8.84
N ALA A 111 -6.83 10.86 -9.55
CA ALA A 111 -6.77 11.92 -10.54
C ALA A 111 -7.07 13.28 -9.88
N THR A 112 -6.45 14.32 -10.44
CA THR A 112 -6.63 15.74 -10.08
C THR A 112 -6.77 16.53 -11.38
N GLY A 113 -7.30 17.75 -11.34
CA GLY A 113 -7.51 18.55 -12.56
C GLY A 113 -8.75 18.12 -13.36
N ILE A 114 -9.78 17.56 -12.71
CA ILE A 114 -10.95 17.01 -13.39
C ILE A 114 -11.77 18.15 -14.03
N SER A 115 -12.00 18.03 -15.33
CA SER A 115 -12.86 18.94 -16.08
C SER A 115 -13.67 18.19 -17.12
N TYR A 116 -14.76 18.81 -17.58
CA TYR A 116 -15.53 18.36 -18.73
C TYR A 116 -15.86 19.54 -19.64
N ARG A 117 -16.20 19.23 -20.89
CA ARG A 117 -16.73 20.19 -21.85
C ARG A 117 -18.25 20.03 -21.90
N SER A 118 -19.00 21.09 -21.66
CA SER A 118 -20.46 21.10 -21.77
C SER A 118 -20.91 21.00 -23.23
N THR A 119 -22.21 20.80 -23.45
CA THR A 119 -22.80 20.85 -24.81
C THR A 119 -22.71 22.23 -25.45
N ASP A 120 -22.45 23.27 -24.65
CA ASP A 120 -22.27 24.66 -25.10
C ASP A 120 -20.80 25.02 -25.34
N ASP A 121 -19.91 24.02 -25.44
CA ASP A 121 -18.46 24.15 -25.65
C ASP A 121 -17.68 24.85 -24.50
N GLU A 122 -18.30 25.01 -23.33
CA GLU A 122 -17.65 25.56 -22.14
C GLU A 122 -16.86 24.48 -21.37
N ILE A 123 -15.64 24.82 -20.93
CA ILE A 123 -14.85 23.95 -20.04
C ILE A 123 -15.24 24.24 -18.60
N VAL A 124 -15.72 23.20 -17.90
CA VAL A 124 -16.15 23.27 -16.50
C VAL A 124 -15.19 22.43 -15.65
N ASN A 125 -14.56 23.07 -14.65
CA ASN A 125 -13.75 22.37 -13.66
C ASN A 125 -14.67 21.80 -12.56
N CYS A 126 -14.53 20.50 -12.29
CA CYS A 126 -15.37 19.82 -11.32
C CYS A 126 -14.87 20.07 -9.90
N GLU A 127 -15.48 20.98 -9.16
CA GLU A 127 -15.23 21.14 -7.72
C GLU A 127 -16.33 20.48 -6.90
N HIS A 128 -15.96 19.86 -5.79
CA HIS A 128 -16.91 19.24 -4.86
C HIS A 128 -16.42 19.40 -3.41
N ASP A 129 -17.27 19.85 -2.50
CA ASP A 129 -16.88 20.25 -1.14
C ASP A 129 -16.04 19.20 -0.38
N ALA A 130 -16.36 17.91 -0.54
CA ALA A 130 -15.67 16.83 0.16
C ALA A 130 -14.31 16.41 -0.43
N ILE A 131 -14.11 16.52 -1.76
CA ILE A 131 -12.96 15.94 -2.47
C ILE A 131 -12.16 16.98 -3.27
N GLY A 132 -12.68 18.20 -3.37
CA GLY A 132 -12.25 19.24 -4.29
C GLY A 132 -12.30 18.72 -5.73
N ASN A 133 -11.28 19.06 -6.49
CA ASN A 133 -11.09 18.62 -7.86
C ASN A 133 -10.34 17.28 -7.98
N LYS A 134 -10.82 16.26 -7.28
CA LYS A 134 -10.22 14.92 -7.30
C LYS A 134 -11.23 13.85 -7.64
N ALA A 135 -10.78 12.78 -8.28
CA ALA A 135 -11.58 11.59 -8.52
C ALA A 135 -10.67 10.35 -8.54
N VAL A 136 -11.20 9.20 -8.16
CA VAL A 136 -10.51 7.94 -8.44
C VAL A 136 -10.77 7.60 -9.90
N ALA A 137 -9.70 7.38 -10.66
CA ALA A 137 -9.77 6.93 -12.04
C ALA A 137 -9.45 5.45 -12.11
N PHE A 138 -10.29 4.66 -12.77
CA PHE A 138 -9.98 3.29 -13.15
C PHE A 138 -9.41 3.29 -14.57
N VAL A 139 -8.17 2.86 -14.71
CA VAL A 139 -7.49 2.70 -15.99
C VAL A 139 -7.67 1.25 -16.41
N GLY A 140 -8.59 1.03 -17.34
CA GLY A 140 -8.91 -0.27 -17.91
C GLY A 140 -8.21 -0.52 -19.24
N THR A 141 -8.46 -1.69 -19.81
CA THR A 141 -7.97 -2.04 -21.16
C THR A 141 -8.68 -1.28 -22.28
N SER A 142 -9.88 -0.77 -22.01
CA SER A 142 -10.74 -0.07 -22.99
C SER A 142 -10.77 1.45 -22.80
N GLY A 143 -9.98 1.98 -21.87
CA GLY A 143 -9.93 3.41 -21.57
C GLY A 143 -9.95 3.71 -20.08
N VAL A 144 -10.20 4.98 -19.76
CA VAL A 144 -10.23 5.48 -18.38
C VAL A 144 -11.65 5.78 -17.97
N GLN A 145 -12.10 5.18 -16.87
CA GLN A 145 -13.34 5.55 -16.20
C GLN A 145 -13.01 6.53 -15.07
N MET A 146 -13.38 7.80 -15.25
CA MET A 146 -13.26 8.81 -14.20
C MET A 146 -14.39 8.68 -13.19
N GLY A 147 -14.10 8.85 -11.89
CA GLY A 147 -15.09 8.70 -10.83
C GLY A 147 -15.46 7.24 -10.57
N TRP A 148 -14.47 6.35 -10.59
CA TRP A 148 -14.65 4.93 -10.27
C TRP A 148 -15.17 4.76 -8.84
N LEU A 149 -16.19 3.90 -8.70
CA LEU A 149 -16.81 3.56 -7.44
C LEU A 149 -16.35 2.15 -7.05
N ALA A 150 -15.78 2.02 -5.84
CA ALA A 150 -15.45 0.71 -5.30
C ALA A 150 -16.74 -0.09 -5.04
N SER A 151 -16.80 -1.32 -5.52
CA SER A 151 -17.86 -2.25 -5.15
C SER A 151 -17.65 -2.77 -3.72
N GLN A 152 -18.66 -3.42 -3.13
CA GLN A 152 -18.47 -4.11 -1.84
C GLN A 152 -17.38 -5.18 -1.93
N ALA A 153 -17.26 -5.86 -3.08
CA ALA A 153 -16.20 -6.84 -3.31
C ALA A 153 -14.80 -6.20 -3.39
N ASP A 154 -14.70 -4.94 -3.82
CA ASP A 154 -13.45 -4.17 -3.79
C ASP A 154 -13.08 -3.76 -2.37
N MET A 155 -14.07 -3.28 -1.61
CA MET A 155 -13.87 -2.81 -0.24
C MET A 155 -13.49 -3.91 0.74
N LEU A 156 -14.02 -5.12 0.56
CA LEU A 156 -13.81 -6.28 1.46
C LEU A 156 -12.63 -7.16 1.04
N ALA A 157 -11.85 -6.74 0.05
CA ALA A 157 -10.76 -7.53 -0.47
C ALA A 157 -9.41 -7.22 0.19
N GLU A 158 -8.58 -8.26 0.23
CA GLU A 158 -7.25 -8.28 0.84
C GLU A 158 -6.14 -8.58 -0.18
N ASP A 159 -6.48 -8.68 -1.48
CA ASP A 159 -5.54 -8.96 -2.58
C ASP A 159 -5.16 -7.68 -3.36
N TRP A 160 -5.17 -6.52 -2.72
CA TRP A 160 -4.69 -5.30 -3.35
C TRP A 160 -3.16 -5.31 -3.42
N ILE A 161 -2.63 -4.80 -4.53
CA ILE A 161 -1.22 -4.69 -4.83
C ILE A 161 -0.90 -3.32 -5.43
N PHE A 162 0.37 -2.92 -5.41
CA PHE A 162 0.80 -1.77 -6.20
C PHE A 162 0.78 -2.11 -7.69
N ALA A 163 0.46 -1.10 -8.51
CA ALA A 163 0.56 -1.18 -9.96
C ALA A 163 1.70 -0.30 -10.47
N GLU A 164 2.34 -0.72 -11.57
CA GLU A 164 3.40 0.02 -12.27
C GLU A 164 2.84 1.18 -13.13
#